data_AF-A0A1E5GF56-F1
#
_entry.id   AF-A0A1E5GF56-F1
#
_cell.length_a   1.000
_cell.length_b   1.000
_cell.length_c   1.000
_cell.angle_alpha   90.00
_cell.angle_beta   90.00
_cell.angle_gamma   90.00
#
_symmetry.space_group_name_H-M   'P 1'
#
loop_
_entity.id
_entity.type
_entity.pdbx_description
1 polymer ?
#
loop_
_entity_poly.entity_id
_entity_poly.type
_entity_poly.pdbx_seq_one_letter_code
_entity_poly.pdbx_strand_id
1 'polypeptide(L)'
;MTYDSSKKGVRYLFSAIDENIAAPRHIQFSDRNIKPTKAEHCHLYFGDESQETLLKGLDNWPTYYKSDLSGSDIVHDVLYHH
;
A
#
# COMPACT_ATOMS: atom_id res chain seq x y z
N MET A 1 3.51 9.49 -7.85
CA MET A 1 3.71 8.64 -9.05
C MET A 1 2.73 9.04 -10.13
N THR A 2 3.14 8.98 -11.39
CA THR A 2 2.26 9.14 -12.56
C THR A 2 2.29 7.81 -13.30
N TYR A 3 1.12 7.20 -13.49
CA TYR A 3 0.97 5.96 -14.23
C TYR A 3 0.86 6.24 -15.74
N ASP A 4 1.09 5.23 -16.58
CA ASP A 4 0.93 5.34 -18.04
C ASP A 4 -0.46 5.84 -18.45
N SER A 5 -1.48 5.52 -17.65
CA SER A 5 -2.85 6.01 -17.81
C SER A 5 -3.05 7.50 -17.50
N SER A 6 -1.98 8.27 -17.23
CA SER A 6 -1.97 9.66 -16.72
C SER A 6 -2.54 9.86 -15.31
N LYS A 7 -3.17 8.83 -14.73
CA LYS A 7 -3.60 8.84 -13.33
C LYS A 7 -2.39 9.01 -12.41
N LYS A 8 -2.61 9.62 -11.25
CA LYS A 8 -1.59 9.83 -10.23
C LYS A 8 -1.90 9.01 -8.98
N GLY A 9 -0.84 8.54 -8.33
CA GLY A 9 -0.90 7.84 -7.05
C GLY A 9 0.11 8.41 -6.05
N VAL A 10 -0.25 8.38 -4.77
CA VAL A 10 0.65 8.72 -3.67
C VAL A 10 1.07 7.42 -2.98
N ARG A 11 2.36 7.36 -2.63
CA ARG A 11 2.96 6.35 -1.76
C ARG A 11 3.46 7.05 -0.51
N TYR A 12 3.12 6.53 0.66
CA TYR A 12 3.68 6.98 1.94
C TYR A 12 4.81 6.05 2.32
N LEU A 13 6.05 6.58 2.34
CA LEU A 13 7.27 5.80 2.47
C LEU A 13 7.73 5.76 3.92
N PHE A 14 8.08 4.56 4.40
CA PHE A 14 8.68 4.36 5.71
C PHE A 14 9.89 3.45 5.56
N SER A 15 10.96 3.76 6.28
CA SER A 15 12.16 2.93 6.36
C SER A 15 12.46 2.68 7.83
N ALA A 16 12.80 1.43 8.16
CA ALA A 16 13.33 1.12 9.47
C ALA A 16 14.70 1.77 9.65
N ILE A 17 14.92 2.33 10.84
CA ILE A 17 16.20 2.88 11.29
C ILE A 17 16.99 1.88 12.13
N ASP A 18 16.32 0.87 12.69
CA ASP A 18 16.97 -0.22 13.40
C ASP A 18 17.44 -1.27 12.38
N GLU A 19 18.71 -1.64 12.47
CA GLU A 19 19.36 -2.61 11.60
C GLU A 19 19.15 -4.05 12.08
N ASN A 20 18.68 -4.26 13.31
CA ASN A 20 18.45 -5.58 13.91
C ASN A 20 16.97 -6.00 13.90
N ILE A 21 16.31 -5.85 12.76
CA ILE A 21 14.90 -6.22 12.60
C ILE A 21 14.72 -7.40 11.65
N ALA A 22 13.72 -8.24 11.94
CA ALA A 22 13.29 -9.32 11.05
C ALA A 22 12.25 -8.87 10.00
N ALA A 23 11.78 -7.62 10.09
CA ALA A 23 10.81 -7.04 9.17
C ALA A 23 11.50 -6.38 7.97
N PRO A 24 10.80 -6.17 6.85
CA PRO A 24 11.36 -5.49 5.68
C PRO A 24 11.89 -4.10 6.02
N ARG A 25 13.04 -3.74 5.46
CA ARG A 25 13.71 -2.46 5.72
C ARG A 25 12.92 -1.27 5.19
N HIS A 26 12.23 -1.44 4.08
CA HIS A 26 11.44 -0.41 3.43
C HIS A 26 10.01 -0.89 3.24
N ILE A 27 9.04 -0.03 3.56
CA ILE A 27 7.64 -0.25 3.28
C ILE A 27 6.99 1.00 2.66
N GLN A 28 5.96 0.79 1.86
CA GLN A 28 5.16 1.86 1.26
C GLN A 28 3.68 1.55 1.35
N PHE A 29 2.90 2.51 1.87
CA PHE A 29 1.44 2.44 1.85
C PHE A 29 0.86 3.20 0.67
N SER A 30 -0.20 2.64 0.09
CA SER A 30 -1.08 3.32 -0.87
C SER A 30 -2.52 2.97 -0.56
N ASP A 31 -3.36 3.96 -0.25
CA ASP A 31 -4.76 3.77 0.17
C ASP A 31 -5.73 4.68 -0.60
N ARG A 32 -5.24 5.30 -1.68
CA ARG A 32 -5.96 6.27 -2.53
C ARG A 32 -6.27 7.61 -1.84
N ASN A 33 -5.93 7.78 -0.56
CA ASN A 33 -5.98 9.07 0.12
C ASN A 33 -4.67 9.85 -0.10
N ILE A 34 -4.77 11.17 -0.01
CA ILE A 34 -3.62 12.09 -0.15
C ILE A 34 -3.50 13.07 1.04
N LYS A 35 -4.33 12.88 2.06
CA LYS A 35 -4.41 13.68 3.28
C LYS A 35 -4.61 12.74 4.47
N PRO A 36 -4.29 13.17 5.71
CA PRO A 36 -4.57 12.37 6.90
C PRO A 36 -6.03 11.92 6.92
N THR A 37 -6.25 10.62 6.78
CA THR A 37 -7.56 9.98 6.67
C THR A 37 -7.41 8.53 7.15
N LYS A 38 -8.44 7.99 7.78
CA LYS A 38 -8.43 6.58 8.19
C LYS A 38 -8.69 5.71 6.96
N ALA A 39 -7.73 4.88 6.58
CA ALA A 39 -7.85 3.99 5.44
C ALA A 39 -8.99 2.97 5.64
N GLU A 40 -9.70 2.67 4.56
CA GLU A 40 -10.70 1.58 4.49
C GLU A 40 -10.02 0.25 4.19
N HIS A 41 -9.12 0.27 3.20
CA HIS A 41 -8.17 -0.78 2.85
C HIS A 41 -6.86 -0.12 2.41
N CYS A 42 -5.78 -0.89 2.27
CA CYS A 42 -4.54 -0.37 1.70
C CYS A 42 -3.76 -1.41 0.89
N HIS A 43 -2.91 -0.92 0.00
CA HIS A 43 -1.87 -1.68 -0.67
C HIS A 43 -0.53 -1.45 0.05
N LEU A 44 0.14 -2.54 0.40
CA LEU A 44 1.43 -2.50 1.09
C LEU A 44 2.52 -3.11 0.21
N TYR A 45 3.55 -2.31 -0.05
CA TYR A 45 4.76 -2.72 -0.75
C TYR A 45 5.90 -2.79 0.26
N PHE A 46 6.76 -3.78 0.16
CA PHE A 46 7.81 -3.99 1.14
C PHE A 46 9.02 -4.71 0.55
N GLY A 47 10.21 -4.43 1.06
CA GLY A 47 11.46 -5.06 0.64
C GLY A 47 12.68 -4.36 1.24
N ASP A 48 13.86 -4.93 1.00
CA ASP A 48 15.09 -4.52 1.68
C ASP A 48 16.03 -3.66 0.83
N GLU A 49 15.84 -3.62 -0.49
CA GLU A 49 16.77 -2.99 -1.43
C GLU A 49 16.74 -1.46 -1.35
N SER A 50 15.64 -0.83 -1.76
CA SER A 50 15.49 0.63 -1.76
C SER A 50 14.02 1.05 -1.91
N GLN A 51 13.72 2.31 -1.56
CA GLN A 51 12.41 2.90 -1.84
C GLN A 51 12.15 3.03 -3.34
N GLU A 52 13.18 3.33 -4.13
CA GLU A 52 13.13 3.44 -5.59
C GLU A 52 12.77 2.11 -6.25
N THR A 53 13.30 0.98 -5.75
CA THR A 53 12.90 -0.36 -6.22
C THR A 53 11.41 -0.58 -6.01
N LEU A 54 10.90 -0.29 -4.80
CA LEU A 54 9.49 -0.47 -4.47
C LEU A 54 8.55 0.47 -5.27
N LEU A 55 9.02 1.65 -5.64
CA LEU A 55 8.28 2.57 -6.52
C LEU A 55 8.15 2.04 -7.95
N LYS A 56 9.07 1.18 -8.42
CA LYS A 56 8.96 0.54 -9.74
C LYS A 56 8.02 -0.67 -9.75
N GLY A 57 7.77 -1.27 -8.57
CA GLY A 57 6.87 -2.41 -8.43
C GLY A 57 5.41 -2.03 -8.66
N LEU A 58 4.85 -2.48 -9.79
CA LEU A 58 3.46 -2.23 -10.19
C LEU A 58 2.63 -3.52 -10.30
N ASP A 59 3.28 -4.69 -10.40
CA ASP A 59 2.60 -5.94 -10.72
C ASP A 59 2.13 -6.73 -9.49
N ASN A 60 2.73 -6.46 -8.32
CA ASN A 60 2.37 -7.11 -7.06
C ASN A 60 2.10 -6.06 -5.98
N TRP A 61 0.85 -6.01 -5.53
CA TRP A 61 0.37 -5.05 -4.55
C TRP A 61 -0.52 -5.75 -3.51
N PRO A 62 0.08 -6.47 -2.55
CA PRO A 62 -0.65 -7.10 -1.45
C PRO A 62 -1.65 -6.13 -0.81
N THR A 63 -2.91 -6.53 -0.77
CA THR A 63 -4.03 -5.67 -0.34
C THR A 63 -4.59 -6.15 0.98
N TYR A 64 -4.74 -5.22 1.93
CA TYR A 64 -5.13 -5.49 3.30
C TYR A 64 -6.40 -4.74 3.66
N TYR A 65 -7.30 -5.47 4.31
CA TYR A 65 -8.57 -5.01 4.86
C TYR A 65 -8.51 -5.05 6.39
N LYS A 66 -9.45 -4.36 7.06
CA LYS A 66 -9.58 -4.47 8.51
C LYS A 66 -9.96 -5.90 8.90
N SER A 67 -9.38 -6.40 9.99
CA SER A 67 -9.52 -7.79 10.41
C SER A 67 -10.90 -8.15 10.96
N ASP A 68 -11.74 -7.16 11.24
CA ASP A 68 -13.12 -7.31 11.71
C ASP A 68 -14.15 -7.44 10.57
N LEU A 69 -13.73 -7.30 9.31
CA LEU A 69 -14.61 -7.45 8.15
C LEU A 69 -14.84 -8.92 7.79
N SER A 70 -16.08 -9.25 7.42
CA SER A 70 -16.39 -10.55 6.85
C SER A 70 -15.96 -10.64 5.38
N GLY A 71 -15.89 -11.86 4.84
CA GLY A 71 -15.64 -12.05 3.42
C GLY A 71 -16.68 -11.37 2.52
N SER A 72 -17.94 -11.31 2.96
CA SER A 72 -19.01 -10.61 2.23
C SER A 72 -18.82 -9.09 2.23
N ASP A 73 -18.38 -8.51 3.36
CA ASP A 73 -18.07 -7.08 3.44
C ASP A 73 -16.91 -6.72 2.50
N ILE A 74 -15.88 -7.57 2.45
CA ILE A 74 -14.75 -7.39 1.53
C ILE A 74 -15.19 -7.48 0.07
N VAL A 75 -16.03 -8.46 -0.29
CA VAL A 75 -16.57 -8.57 -1.65
C VAL A 75 -17.40 -7.33 -2.03
N HIS A 76 -18.24 -6.85 -1.10
CA HIS A 76 -19.01 -5.63 -1.31
C HIS A 76 -18.08 -4.43 -1.56
N ASP A 77 -17.07 -4.24 -0.71
CA ASP A 77 -16.10 -3.17 -0.88
C ASP A 77 -15.41 -3.22 -2.25
N VAL A 78 -14.89 -4.39 -2.66
CA VAL A 78 -14.20 -4.56 -3.94
C VAL A 78 -15.10 -4.20 -5.14
N LEU A 79 -16.40 -4.52 -5.07
CA LEU A 79 -17.34 -4.27 -6.17
C LEU A 79 -17.79 -2.82 -6.28
N TYR A 80 -17.88 -2.12 -5.14
CA TYR A 80 -18.42 -0.76 -5.07
C TYR A 80 -17.36 0.30 -4.75
N HIS A 81 -16.09 -0.09 -4.72
CA HIS A 81 -14.98 0.81 -4.42
C HIS A 81 -14.89 1.95 -5.45
N HIS A 82 -14.99 3.20 -4.99
CA HIS A 82 -14.88 4.42 -5.80
C HIS A 82 -13.49 5.02 -5.74
#